data_AF-A0A7J3I9B8-F1
#
_entry.id   AF-A0A7J3I9B8-F1
#
_cell.length_a   1.000
_cell.length_b   1.000
_cell.length_c   1.000
_cell.angle_alpha   90.00
_cell.angle_beta   90.00
_cell.angle_gamma   90.00
#
_symmetry.space_group_name_H-M   'P 1'
#
loop_
_entity.id
_entity.type
_entity.pdbx_description
1 polymer ?
#
loop_
_entity_poly.entity_id
_entity_poly.type
_entity_poly.pdbx_seq_one_letter_code
_entity_poly.pdbx_strand_id
1 'polypeptide(L)' 'DIGKPFPELYNMKTIEPQKWWLELYKKAVKEVEDHGIKIET' A
#
# COMPACT_ATOMS: atom_id res chain seq x y z
N ASP A 1 7.99 4.72 -13.55
CA ASP A 1 7.44 3.35 -13.44
C ASP A 1 5.93 3.37 -13.25
N ILE A 2 5.18 2.49 -13.93
CA ILE A 2 3.70 2.43 -13.93
C ILE A 2 3.15 1.55 -12.78
N GLY A 3 3.97 1.26 -11.76
CA GLY A 3 3.59 0.36 -10.66
C GLY A 3 3.60 -1.11 -11.08
N LYS A 4 3.03 -1.98 -10.25
CA LYS A 4 2.96 -3.44 -10.46
C LYS A 4 1.51 -3.88 -10.69
N PRO A 5 1.27 -4.94 -11.49
CA PRO A 5 -0.06 -5.47 -11.70
C PRO A 5 -0.62 -6.11 -10.42
N PHE A 6 -1.96 -6.12 -10.31
CA PHE A 6 -2.66 -6.61 -9.11
C PHE A 6 -2.20 -7.99 -8.61
N PRO A 7 -1.99 -9.01 -9.47
CA PRO A 7 -1.53 -10.33 -9.02
C PRO A 7 -0.12 -10.36 -8.42
N GLU A 8 0.70 -9.34 -8.66
CA GLU A 8 2.01 -9.20 -8.01
C GLU A 8 1.90 -8.54 -6.63
N LEU A 9 0.83 -7.78 -6.39
CA LEU A 9 0.61 -7.00 -5.18
C LEU A 9 -0.30 -7.72 -4.17
N TYR A 10 -1.15 -8.65 -4.62
CA TYR A 10 -2.16 -9.33 -3.82
C TYR A 10 -2.06 -10.85 -3.94
N ASN A 11 -2.47 -11.54 -2.88
CA ASN A 11 -2.72 -12.97 -2.92
C ASN A 11 -4.05 -13.24 -3.63
N MET A 12 -3.99 -13.82 -4.83
CA MET A 12 -5.18 -14.06 -5.65
C MET A 12 -6.20 -15.05 -5.06
N LYS A 13 -5.83 -15.81 -4.02
CA LYS A 13 -6.76 -16.73 -3.33
C LYS A 13 -7.53 -16.04 -2.21
N THR A 14 -6.87 -15.21 -1.42
CA THR A 14 -7.46 -14.54 -0.24
C THR A 14 -7.87 -13.10 -0.51
N ILE A 15 -7.42 -12.52 -1.63
CA ILE A 15 -7.61 -11.12 -2.00
C ILE A 15 -7.02 -10.16 -0.94
N GLU A 16 -5.98 -10.61 -0.25
CA GLU A 16 -5.23 -9.81 0.71
C GLU A 16 -3.94 -9.27 0.08
N PRO A 17 -3.49 -8.06 0.43
CA PRO A 17 -2.23 -7.53 -0.06
C PRO A 17 -1.06 -8.35 0.46
N GLN A 18 -0.02 -8.47 -0.37
CA GLN A 18 1.27 -9.01 0.07
C GLN A 18 1.81 -8.15 1.22
N LYS A 19 2.42 -8.79 2.23
CA LYS A 19 2.91 -8.09 3.43
C LYS A 19 3.84 -6.92 3.10
N TRP A 20 4.77 -7.12 2.17
CA TRP A 20 5.72 -6.07 1.76
C TRP A 20 5.01 -4.87 1.12
N TRP A 21 3.92 -5.11 0.39
CA TRP A 21 3.15 -4.07 -0.28
C TRP A 21 2.34 -3.26 0.74
N LEU A 22 1.71 -3.96 1.70
CA LEU A 22 0.98 -3.32 2.79
C LEU A 22 1.91 -2.44 3.66
N GLU A 23 3.10 -2.92 3.99
CA GLU A 23 4.06 -2.12 4.77
C GLU A 23 4.58 -0.91 3.99
N LEU A 24 4.76 -1.03 2.67
CA LEU A 24 5.09 0.12 1.83
C LEU A 24 3.96 1.15 1.81
N TYR A 25 2.71 0.71 1.70
CA TYR A 25 1.54 1.58 1.80
C TYR A 25 1.50 2.33 3.13
N LYS A 26 1.68 1.64 4.27
CA LYS A 26 1.69 2.28 5.60
C LYS A 26 2.78 3.33 5.74
N LYS A 27 3.97 3.09 5.18
CA LYS A 27 5.06 4.08 5.15
C LYS A 27 4.65 5.33 4.35
N ALA A 28 4.07 5.13 3.17
CA ALA A 28 3.59 6.24 2.35
C ALA A 28 2.48 7.05 3.06
N VAL A 29 1.53 6.38 3.72
CA VAL A 29 0.49 7.07 4.52
C VAL A 29 1.15 7.90 5.61
N LYS A 30 2.08 7.32 6.36
CA LYS A 30 2.81 8.04 7.42
C LYS A 30 3.58 9.25 6.86
N GLU A 31 4.26 9.10 5.73
CA GLU A 31 4.97 10.22 5.09
C GLU A 31 4.01 11.36 4.75
N VAL A 32 2.84 11.04 4.21
CA VAL A 32 1.81 12.05 3.86
C VAL A 32 1.22 12.71 5.12
N GLU A 33 0.96 11.93 6.16
CA GLU A 33 0.50 12.44 7.46
C GLU A 33 1.54 13.35 8.13
N ASP A 34 2.83 13.00 8.04
CA ASP A 34 3.95 13.81 8.56
C ASP A 34 4.04 15.18 7.83
N HIS A 35 3.47 15.30 6.62
CA HIS A 35 3.30 16.58 5.90
C HIS A 35 2.00 17.31 6.24
N GLY A 36 1.25 16.84 7.24
CA GLY A 36 0.02 17.46 7.72
C GLY A 36 -1.23 17.09 6.91
N ILE A 37 -1.13 16.15 5.97
CA ILE A 37 -2.27 15.68 5.17
C ILE A 37 -2.82 14.42 5.82
N LYS A 38 -4.00 14.50 6.41
CA LYS A 38 -4.68 13.33 6.97
C LYS A 38 -5.28 12.48 5.86
N ILE A 39 -4.97 11.18 5.88
CA ILE A 39 -5.61 10.20 5.02
C ILE A 39 -6.67 9.47 5.85
N GLU A 40 -7.92 9.51 5.40
CA GLU A 40 -8.96 8.64 5.95
C GLU A 40 -8.75 7.24 5.38
N THR A 41 -8.35 6.30 6.24
CA THR A 41 -8.11 4.89 5.91
C THR A 41 -9.25 3.99 6.35
#